data_AF-A0A7L0NYU6-F1
#
_entry.id   AF-A0A7L0NYU6-F1
#
_cell.length_a   1.000
_cell.length_b   1.000
_cell.length_c   1.000
_cell.angle_alpha   90.00
_cell.angle_beta   90.00
_cell.angle_gamma   90.00
#
_symmetry.space_group_name_H-M   'P 1'
#
loop_
_entity.id
_entity.type
_entity.pdbx_description
1 polymer ?
#
loop_
_entity_poly.entity_id
_entity_poly.type
_entity_poly.pdbx_seq_one_letter_code
_entity_poly.pdbx_strand_id
1 'polypeptide(L)' 'VPVPVRTCARSHLSLEHGQVLARGLERVPVEGTWAEYRCDPEFRLVGSARSNCTKLGRWS' A
#
# COMPACT_ATOMS: atom_id res chain seq x y z
N VAL A 1 10.89 -1.26 -25.10
CA VAL A 1 10.57 -2.67 -24.75
C VAL A 1 9.66 -2.68 -23.53
N PRO A 2 8.49 -3.34 -23.56
CA PRO A 2 7.65 -3.46 -22.36
C PRO A 2 8.36 -4.34 -21.32
N VAL A 3 8.37 -3.89 -20.06
CA VAL A 3 8.97 -4.64 -18.94
C VAL A 3 7.87 -5.20 -18.04
N PRO A 4 7.94 -6.48 -17.63
CA PRO A 4 6.97 -7.04 -16.70
C PRO A 4 7.22 -6.47 -15.30
N VAL A 5 6.18 -5.95 -14.67
CA VAL A 5 6.20 -5.50 -13.28
C VAL A 5 5.29 -6.38 -12.44
N ARG A 6 5.65 -6.57 -11.17
CA ARG A 6 4.76 -7.26 -10.22
C ARG A 6 3.70 -6.31 -9.70
N THR A 7 2.54 -6.87 -9.40
CA THR A 7 1.44 -6.16 -8.77
C THR A 7 1.30 -6.57 -7.31
N CYS A 8 0.78 -5.67 -6.48
CA CYS A 8 0.41 -5.96 -5.09
C CYS A 8 -1.10 -5.97 -4.90
N ALA A 9 -1.56 -6.70 -3.88
CA ALA A 9 -2.98 -6.81 -3.56
C ALA A 9 -3.56 -5.47 -3.07
N ARG A 10 -4.74 -5.10 -3.56
CA ARG A 10 -5.50 -3.92 -3.10
C ARG A 10 -6.10 -4.09 -1.71
N SER A 11 -6.23 -5.32 -1.21
CA SER A 11 -6.73 -5.57 0.15
C SER A 11 -5.89 -4.89 1.23
N HIS A 12 -4.58 -4.74 0.99
CA HIS A 12 -3.66 -4.01 1.88
C HIS A 12 -3.84 -2.49 1.87
N LEU A 13 -4.70 -1.96 0.99
CA LEU A 13 -5.07 -0.55 0.94
C LEU A 13 -6.39 -0.26 1.66
N SER A 14 -6.95 -1.25 2.34
CA SER A 14 -8.10 -1.07 3.23
C SER A 14 -7.62 -1.18 4.67
N LEU A 15 -7.82 -0.12 5.44
CA LEU A 15 -7.52 -0.08 6.87
C LEU A 15 -8.81 0.17 7.63
N GLU A 16 -9.16 -0.71 8.55
CA GLU A 16 -10.35 -0.50 9.40
C GLU A 16 -10.08 0.62 10.40
N HIS A 17 -11.08 1.50 10.59
CA HIS A 17 -10.97 2.68 11.46
C HIS A 17 -9.74 3.55 11.13
N GLY A 18 -9.55 3.77 9.82
CA GLY A 18 -8.45 4.54 9.31
C GLY A 18 -8.54 4.74 7.80
N GLN A 19 -7.48 5.31 7.28
CA GLN A 19 -7.36 5.78 5.90
C GLN A 19 -6.00 5.34 5.36
N VAL A 20 -6.00 4.94 4.09
CA VAL A 20 -4.78 4.61 3.36
C VAL A 20 -4.56 5.61 2.24
N LEU A 21 -3.43 6.30 2.29
CA LEU A 21 -2.99 7.22 1.25
C LEU A 21 -1.99 6.50 0.34
N ALA A 22 -2.46 5.97 -0.78
CA ALA A 22 -1.61 5.33 -1.78
C ALA A 22 -1.14 6.34 -2.84
N ARG A 23 0.15 6.29 -3.19
CA ARG A 23 0.76 7.11 -4.26
C ARG A 23 1.41 6.22 -5.30
N GLY A 24 1.27 6.62 -6.56
CA GLY A 24 1.62 5.76 -7.70
C GLY A 24 0.63 4.60 -7.89
N LEU A 25 -0.63 4.80 -7.50
CA LEU A 25 -1.72 3.86 -7.72
C LEU A 25 -2.50 4.31 -8.95
N GLU A 26 -2.43 3.54 -10.03
CA GLU A 26 -3.35 3.69 -11.18
C GLU A 26 -4.61 2.85 -10.94
N ARG A 27 -4.67 1.63 -11.48
CA ARG A 27 -5.78 0.69 -11.24
C ARG A 27 -5.41 -0.42 -10.26
N VAL A 28 -4.15 -0.84 -10.29
CA VAL A 28 -3.58 -1.90 -9.45
C VAL A 28 -2.22 -1.41 -8.96
N PRO A 29 -1.86 -1.58 -7.68
CA PRO A 29 -0.54 -1.25 -7.18
C PRO A 29 0.51 -2.06 -7.93
N VAL A 30 1.56 -1.39 -8.41
CA VAL A 30 2.70 -2.03 -9.07
C VAL A 30 3.96 -1.81 -8.23
N GLU A 31 5.03 -2.49 -8.59
CA GLU A 31 6.35 -2.23 -8.00
C GLU A 31 6.65 -0.72 -7.92
N GLY A 32 7.00 -0.24 -6.73
CA GLY A 32 7.29 1.17 -6.48
C GLY A 32 6.11 1.99 -5.95
N THR A 33 4.86 1.50 -6.07
CA THR A 33 3.71 2.10 -5.36
C THR A 33 3.98 2.09 -3.86
N TRP A 34 3.67 3.18 -3.15
CA TRP A 34 3.73 3.21 -1.69
C TRP A 34 2.41 3.66 -1.10
N ALA A 35 2.14 3.19 0.10
CA ALA A 35 0.94 3.45 0.87
C ALA A 35 1.32 3.95 2.26
N GLU A 36 0.58 4.93 2.75
CA GLU A 36 0.71 5.46 4.10
C GLU A 36 -0.61 5.25 4.86
N TYR A 37 -0.47 4.73 6.07
CA TYR A 37 -1.57 4.30 6.92
C TYR A 37 -1.78 5.33 8.01
N ARG A 38 -3.01 5.82 8.13
CA ARG A 38 -3.41 6.75 9.18
C ARG A 38 -4.66 6.21 9.87
N CYS A 39 -4.59 5.99 11.17
CA CYS A 39 -5.75 5.64 11.96
C CYS A 39 -6.64 6.86 12.22
N ASP A 40 -7.93 6.61 12.40
CA ASP A 40 -8.88 7.61 12.87
C ASP A 40 -8.55 8.00 14.34
N PRO A 41 -9.05 9.14 14.84
CA PRO A 41 -8.94 9.48 16.26
C PRO A 41 -9.46 8.34 17.15
N GLU A 42 -8.82 8.10 18.30
CA GLU A 42 -9.04 6.96 19.22
C GLU A 42 -8.39 5.62 18.81
N PHE A 43 -7.86 5.49 17.58
CA PHE A 43 -7.19 4.27 17.12
C PHE A 43 -5.68 4.47 17.03
N ARG A 44 -4.92 3.40 17.31
CA ARG A 44 -3.46 3.39 17.21
C ARG A 44 -3.02 2.35 16.19
N LEU A 45 -2.14 2.77 15.28
CA LEU A 45 -1.53 1.86 14.32
C LEU A 45 -0.52 0.94 15.02
N VAL A 46 -0.63 -0.36 14.77
CA VAL A 46 0.35 -1.36 15.20
C VAL A 46 1.14 -1.81 13.98
N GLY A 47 2.45 -1.54 13.98
CA GLY A 47 3.34 -1.84 12.85
C GLY A 47 3.78 -0.59 12.09
N SER A 48 4.12 -0.76 10.82
CA SER A 48 4.66 0.31 9.97
C SER A 48 3.56 1.24 9.45
N ALA A 49 3.74 2.55 9.63
CA ALA A 49 2.85 3.57 9.05
C ALA A 49 2.97 3.72 7.53
N ARG A 50 3.96 3.06 6.91
CA ARG A 50 4.19 3.12 5.48
C ARG A 50 4.57 1.75 4.95
N SER A 51 3.98 1.38 3.82
CA SER A 51 4.34 0.18 3.06
C SER A 51 4.65 0.49 1.61
N ASN A 52 5.56 -0.29 1.04
CA ASN A 52 5.90 -0.21 -0.39
C ASN A 52 5.59 -1.52 -1.08
N CYS A 53 5.05 -1.44 -2.30
CA CYS A 53 4.91 -2.59 -3.17
C CYS A 53 6.28 -2.96 -3.72
N THR A 54 6.85 -4.02 -3.16
CA THR A 54 8.19 -4.50 -3.46
C THR A 54 8.27 -5.19 -4.82
N LYS A 55 9.50 -5.40 -5.30
CA LYS A 55 9.87 -6.25 -6.46
C LYS A 55 9.35 -7.68 -6.38
N LEU A 56 8.87 -8.12 -5.21
CA LEU A 56 8.29 -9.44 -4.98
C LEU A 56 6.76 -9.45 -5.12
N GLY A 57 6.12 -8.31 -5.38
CA GLY A 57 4.66 -8.19 -5.45
C GLY A 57 3.99 -8.25 -4.09
N ARG A 58 4.71 -7.85 -3.04
CA ARG A 58 4.23 -7.82 -1.65
C ARG A 58 4.45 -6.46 -1.03
N TRP A 59 3.53 -6.09 -0.14
CA TRP A 59 3.68 -4.94 0.75
C TRP A 59 4.69 -5.25 1.86
N SER A 60 5.55 -4.28 2.18
CA SER A 60 6.57 -4.33 3.24
C SER A 60 6.17 -3.54 4.47
#